data_AF-A0A8T7F5S4-F1
#
_entry.id   AF-A0A8T7F5S4-F1
#
_cell.length_a   1.000
_cell.length_b   1.000
_cell.length_c   1.000
_cell.angle_alpha   90.00
_cell.angle_beta   90.00
_cell.angle_gamma   90.00
#
_symmetry.space_group_name_H-M   'P 1'
#
loop_
_entity.id
_entity.type
_entity.pdbx_description
1 polymer ?
#
loop_
_entity_poly.entity_id
_entity_poly.type
_entity_poly.pdbx_seq_one_letter_code
_entity_poly.pdbx_strand_id
1 'polypeptide(L)'
;MNEEILSLDQYLNMFPWTESQKAAGDILEWLWHYEVKAPVDQLWPHLCDTNRFNRDLGYDGLEFVEKAGILYGASGTDRLRWEWIEYPWDWVYGRYSIHLRTYTRGLLLHNRSGYYLQPLNEGQSTRVYGYIGSVFDNPLGRRYLKNYESRFEARFQSVFRKIEQRLLGQPETPNVYDIRLLEMGEKTQQQLEVMREKLVRLGFAPTLIDRLMQYLFEADQIELQRIRIKPLAKAWDVPLEDLLKLCLGAVRVGLFTISWDVICPHCRGVRLEVPTMAAIPNSVRCDACELDFVTTGDHAVEVTFRIRPEIKEVPQAAFCSAEPNKKRHIKIQKNLPPSAQNEAIEVFLPAGNYRMRVNGFNDLSSFEVRAEGVIKGVGGSELHLATRQSGKIILNNPHARPVIFVLEEVRWPDDALQPTEVLKQTGFEDVLKGQLEPTIPVT
;
A
#
# COMPACT_ATOMS: atom_id res chain seq x y z
N MET A 1 -14.09 -8.66 28.52
CA MET A 1 -14.36 -7.29 27.99
C MET A 1 -15.67 -7.37 27.24
N ASN A 2 -16.59 -6.41 27.42
CA ASN A 2 -17.91 -6.46 26.81
C ASN A 2 -17.81 -6.70 25.30
N GLU A 3 -18.43 -7.79 24.83
CA GLU A 3 -18.68 -8.09 23.42
C GLU A 3 -19.79 -7.19 22.83
N GLU A 4 -20.13 -6.12 23.55
CA GLU A 4 -21.16 -5.16 23.19
C GLU A 4 -20.76 -4.41 21.93
N ILE A 5 -21.74 -4.20 21.05
CA ILE A 5 -21.50 -3.56 19.77
C ILE A 5 -21.29 -2.06 20.01
N LEU A 6 -20.13 -1.55 19.58
CA LEU A 6 -19.81 -0.12 19.61
C LEU A 6 -20.91 0.73 18.95
N SER A 7 -21.41 1.75 19.65
CA SER A 7 -22.33 2.72 19.07
C SER A 7 -21.61 3.75 18.19
N LEU A 8 -22.35 4.47 17.34
CA LEU A 8 -21.79 5.57 16.55
C LEU A 8 -21.16 6.65 17.45
N ASP A 9 -21.82 7.02 18.54
CA ASP A 9 -21.29 8.02 19.48
C ASP A 9 -19.97 7.56 20.12
N GLN A 10 -19.87 6.29 20.50
CA GLN A 10 -18.63 5.71 21.03
C GLN A 10 -17.51 5.72 19.97
N TYR A 11 -17.84 5.40 18.71
CA TYR A 11 -16.89 5.51 17.60
C TYR A 11 -16.41 6.94 17.39
N LEU A 12 -17.33 7.91 17.38
CA LEU A 12 -17.03 9.32 17.18
C LEU A 12 -16.29 9.94 18.36
N ASN A 13 -16.39 9.39 19.57
CA ASN A 13 -15.53 9.79 20.69
C ASN A 13 -14.06 9.39 20.47
N MET A 14 -13.81 8.25 19.82
CA MET A 14 -12.45 7.84 19.46
C MET A 14 -11.93 8.61 18.23
N PHE A 15 -12.82 8.90 17.29
CA PHE A 15 -12.50 9.56 16.02
C PHE A 15 -13.44 10.75 15.79
N PRO A 16 -13.27 11.87 16.51
CA PRO A 16 -14.18 13.00 16.43
C PRO A 16 -14.01 13.79 15.13
N TRP A 17 -15.09 14.34 14.60
CA TRP A 17 -14.99 15.44 13.64
C TRP A 17 -14.45 16.68 14.34
N THR A 18 -13.58 17.42 13.67
CA THR A 18 -13.14 18.74 14.16
C THR A 18 -14.29 19.73 14.14
N GLU A 19 -14.24 20.75 14.99
CA GLU A 19 -15.26 21.81 15.03
C GLU A 19 -15.38 22.54 13.69
N SER A 20 -14.26 22.75 12.98
CA SER A 20 -14.28 23.32 11.63
C SER A 20 -15.03 22.45 10.61
N GLN A 21 -14.90 21.12 10.71
CA GLN A 21 -15.62 20.22 9.80
C GLN A 21 -17.11 20.17 10.11
N LYS A 22 -17.49 20.18 11.40
CA LYS A 22 -18.89 20.24 11.81
C LYS A 22 -19.56 21.55 11.39
N ALA A 23 -18.83 22.67 11.48
CA ALA A 23 -19.34 23.97 11.08
C ALA A 23 -19.45 24.14 9.56
N ALA A 24 -18.76 23.32 8.77
CA ALA A 24 -18.72 23.46 7.31
C ALA A 24 -20.01 23.02 6.61
N GLY A 25 -20.83 22.16 7.23
CA GLY A 25 -22.08 21.70 6.63
C GLY A 25 -22.78 20.60 7.42
N ASP A 26 -23.85 20.06 6.83
CA ASP A 26 -24.54 18.89 7.35
C ASP A 26 -23.65 17.64 7.26
N ILE A 27 -23.80 16.73 8.22
CA ILE A 27 -23.08 15.46 8.25
C ILE A 27 -24.07 14.31 8.09
N LEU A 28 -23.74 13.34 7.22
CA LEU A 28 -24.38 12.02 7.20
C LEU A 28 -23.32 10.94 7.45
N GLU A 29 -23.67 10.00 8.33
CA GLU A 29 -22.72 9.05 8.91
C GLU A 29 -23.34 7.66 9.04
N TRP A 30 -22.51 6.66 8.81
CA TRP A 30 -22.87 5.26 8.99
C TRP A 30 -21.72 4.51 9.64
N LEU A 31 -22.09 3.64 10.57
CA LEU A 31 -21.21 2.70 11.22
C LEU A 31 -21.83 1.32 11.09
N TRP A 32 -21.25 0.48 10.23
CA TRP A 32 -21.65 -0.91 10.08
C TRP A 32 -20.68 -1.79 10.86
N HIS A 33 -21.15 -2.96 11.28
CA HIS A 33 -20.28 -3.96 11.88
C HIS A 33 -20.47 -5.32 11.20
N TYR A 34 -19.38 -6.06 11.09
CA TYR A 34 -19.34 -7.39 10.49
C TYR A 34 -18.46 -8.28 11.36
N GLU A 35 -18.86 -9.54 11.52
CA GLU A 35 -18.02 -10.53 12.18
C GLU A 35 -17.38 -11.42 11.14
N VAL A 36 -16.06 -11.58 11.25
CA VAL A 36 -15.24 -12.37 10.34
C VAL A 36 -14.55 -13.44 11.17
N LYS A 37 -14.70 -14.71 10.77
CA LYS A 37 -14.04 -15.88 11.39
C LYS A 37 -12.57 -15.96 11.01
N ALA A 38 -11.83 -14.90 11.32
CA ALA A 38 -10.39 -14.83 11.16
C ALA A 38 -9.78 -13.97 12.27
N PRO A 39 -8.61 -14.35 12.80
CA PRO A 39 -7.78 -13.50 13.62
C PRO A 39 -7.39 -12.18 12.92
N VAL A 40 -7.14 -11.15 13.72
CA VAL A 40 -6.82 -9.79 13.22
C VAL A 40 -5.58 -9.77 12.33
N ASP A 41 -4.55 -10.54 12.67
CA ASP A 41 -3.28 -10.60 11.93
C ASP A 41 -3.41 -11.24 10.54
N GLN A 42 -4.35 -12.17 10.38
CA GLN A 42 -4.72 -12.74 9.08
C GLN A 42 -5.61 -11.79 8.28
N LEU A 43 -6.50 -11.04 8.94
CA LEU A 43 -7.44 -10.14 8.28
C LEU A 43 -6.79 -8.83 7.84
N TRP A 44 -5.92 -8.24 8.67
CA TRP A 44 -5.30 -6.93 8.47
C TRP A 44 -4.61 -6.74 7.11
N PRO A 45 -3.78 -7.68 6.60
CA PRO A 45 -3.12 -7.54 5.30
C PRO A 45 -4.08 -7.30 4.14
N HIS A 46 -5.31 -7.82 4.23
CA HIS A 46 -6.33 -7.66 3.22
C HIS A 46 -7.04 -6.31 3.36
N LEU A 47 -7.44 -5.92 4.57
CA LEU A 47 -8.10 -4.62 4.83
C LEU A 47 -7.22 -3.42 4.45
N CYS A 48 -5.90 -3.58 4.56
CA CYS A 48 -4.96 -2.54 4.23
C CYS A 48 -4.66 -2.44 2.73
N ASP A 49 -4.95 -3.47 1.93
CA ASP A 49 -4.76 -3.47 0.47
C ASP A 49 -5.86 -2.65 -0.19
N THR A 50 -5.84 -1.33 0.07
CA THR A 50 -6.95 -0.45 -0.25
C THR A 50 -7.16 -0.35 -1.75
N ASN A 51 -6.12 -0.57 -2.56
CA ASN A 51 -6.27 -0.71 -4.00
C ASN A 51 -7.26 -1.83 -4.38
N ARG A 52 -7.04 -3.06 -3.92
CA ARG A 52 -7.91 -4.19 -4.26
C ARG A 52 -9.23 -4.16 -3.50
N PHE A 53 -9.20 -3.72 -2.24
CA PHE A 53 -10.40 -3.55 -1.43
C PHE A 53 -11.35 -2.52 -2.03
N ASN A 54 -10.86 -1.33 -2.41
CA ASN A 54 -11.68 -0.28 -3.01
C ASN A 54 -12.22 -0.70 -4.38
N ARG A 55 -11.39 -1.36 -5.20
CA ARG A 55 -11.81 -1.92 -6.49
C ARG A 55 -12.98 -2.91 -6.32
N ASP A 56 -12.87 -3.87 -5.41
CA ASP A 56 -13.93 -4.84 -5.15
C ASP A 56 -15.18 -4.19 -4.49
N LEU A 57 -15.02 -3.03 -3.83
CA LEU A 57 -16.13 -2.15 -3.42
C LEU A 57 -16.71 -1.29 -4.57
N GLY A 58 -16.17 -1.40 -5.79
CA GLY A 58 -16.62 -0.68 -6.99
C GLY A 58 -16.08 0.74 -7.13
N TYR A 59 -14.97 1.06 -6.46
CA TYR A 59 -14.22 2.30 -6.65
C TYR A 59 -13.04 2.06 -7.59
N ASP A 60 -13.32 2.13 -8.89
CA ASP A 60 -12.31 2.07 -9.94
C ASP A 60 -11.94 3.48 -10.44
N GLY A 61 -10.79 3.59 -11.11
CA GLY A 61 -10.40 4.83 -11.80
C GLY A 61 -10.06 6.00 -10.88
N LEU A 62 -9.47 5.70 -9.72
CA LEU A 62 -8.85 6.74 -8.90
C LEU A 62 -7.55 7.20 -9.55
N GLU A 63 -7.33 8.51 -9.56
CA GLU A 63 -6.09 9.14 -9.99
C GLU A 63 -5.43 9.78 -8.77
N PHE A 64 -4.12 9.62 -8.59
CA PHE A 64 -3.39 10.25 -7.50
C PHE A 64 -2.10 10.92 -7.98
N VAL A 65 -1.85 12.11 -7.45
CA VAL A 65 -0.59 12.84 -7.63
C VAL A 65 -0.11 13.34 -6.27
N GLU A 66 1.11 12.97 -5.87
CA GLU A 66 1.75 13.52 -4.68
C GLU A 66 2.42 14.86 -5.03
N LYS A 67 2.12 15.92 -4.28
CA LYS A 67 2.78 17.23 -4.39
C LYS A 67 3.24 17.68 -3.01
N ALA A 68 4.55 17.84 -2.83
CA ALA A 68 5.16 18.22 -1.55
C ALA A 68 4.68 17.35 -0.37
N GLY A 69 4.58 16.03 -0.60
CA GLY A 69 4.20 15.04 0.43
C GLY A 69 2.69 14.96 0.72
N ILE A 70 1.88 15.77 0.04
CA ILE A 70 0.41 15.75 0.13
C ILE A 70 -0.16 15.04 -1.10
N LEU A 71 -1.13 14.15 -0.89
CA LEU A 71 -1.74 13.38 -1.97
C LEU A 71 -2.98 14.12 -2.50
N TYR A 72 -3.03 14.34 -3.81
CA TYR A 72 -4.17 14.90 -4.51
C TYR A 72 -4.84 13.79 -5.29
N GLY A 73 -6.11 13.53 -4.98
CA GLY A 73 -6.92 12.50 -5.62
C GLY A 73 -7.96 13.08 -6.56
N ALA A 74 -8.28 12.34 -7.61
CA ALA A 74 -9.40 12.66 -8.48
C ALA A 74 -10.12 11.39 -8.97
N SER A 75 -11.40 11.54 -9.30
CA SER A 75 -12.20 10.47 -9.90
C SER A 75 -13.45 11.00 -10.61
N GLY A 76 -14.09 10.15 -11.40
CA GLY A 76 -15.30 10.46 -12.14
C GLY A 76 -15.03 10.99 -13.55
N THR A 77 -16.11 11.37 -14.23
CA THR A 77 -16.10 11.79 -15.64
C THR A 77 -16.20 13.31 -15.76
N ASP A 78 -16.07 13.85 -16.98
CA ASP A 78 -16.22 15.29 -17.24
C ASP A 78 -17.54 15.89 -16.71
N ARG A 79 -18.61 15.08 -16.64
CA ARG A 79 -19.93 15.52 -16.13
C ARG A 79 -20.01 15.57 -14.60
N LEU A 80 -19.26 14.71 -13.91
CA LEU A 80 -19.23 14.64 -12.45
C LEU A 80 -17.82 14.26 -12.00
N ARG A 81 -16.97 15.29 -11.95
CA ARG A 81 -15.57 15.18 -11.53
C ARG A 81 -15.46 15.51 -10.04
N TRP A 82 -14.77 14.64 -9.33
CA TRP A 82 -14.41 14.80 -7.93
C TRP A 82 -12.91 15.03 -7.84
N GLU A 83 -12.51 16.01 -7.04
CA GLU A 83 -11.10 16.29 -6.75
C GLU A 83 -10.97 16.55 -5.25
N TRP A 84 -9.94 15.99 -4.63
CA TRP A 84 -9.73 16.11 -3.20
C TRP A 84 -8.26 16.11 -2.82
N ILE A 85 -8.00 16.63 -1.63
CA ILE A 85 -6.76 16.49 -0.89
C ILE A 85 -6.94 15.33 0.09
N GLU A 86 -6.00 14.40 0.08
CA GLU A 86 -5.92 13.28 1.01
C GLU A 86 -4.73 13.47 1.93
N TYR A 87 -5.02 13.69 3.21
CA TYR A 87 -4.01 13.89 4.24
C TYR A 87 -3.42 12.54 4.69
N PRO A 88 -2.21 12.52 5.28
CA PRO A 88 -1.62 11.30 5.82
C PRO A 88 -2.58 10.56 6.75
N TRP A 89 -2.72 9.26 6.51
CA TRP A 89 -3.67 8.42 7.24
C TRP A 89 -3.17 8.17 8.66
N ASP A 90 -4.14 7.99 9.56
CA ASP A 90 -3.88 7.50 10.90
C ASP A 90 -4.17 6.00 10.94
N TRP A 91 -3.21 5.20 11.38
CA TRP A 91 -3.45 3.78 11.63
C TRP A 91 -2.65 3.24 12.80
N VAL A 92 -3.20 2.19 13.37
CA VAL A 92 -2.58 1.34 14.38
C VAL A 92 -2.79 -0.10 13.95
N TYR A 93 -1.69 -0.82 13.75
CA TYR A 93 -1.68 -2.21 13.29
C TYR A 93 -2.63 -3.07 14.12
N GLY A 94 -3.53 -3.76 13.42
CA GLY A 94 -4.50 -4.65 14.03
C GLY A 94 -5.61 -3.96 14.82
N ARG A 95 -5.72 -2.63 14.76
CA ARG A 95 -6.73 -1.87 15.52
C ARG A 95 -7.59 -0.99 14.63
N TYR A 96 -7.00 -0.08 13.86
CA TYR A 96 -7.79 0.78 12.97
C TYR A 96 -6.94 1.38 11.86
N SER A 97 -7.61 1.80 10.79
CA SER A 97 -7.07 2.71 9.79
C SER A 97 -8.16 3.71 9.41
N ILE A 98 -7.85 4.99 9.47
CA ILE A 98 -8.78 6.08 9.13
C ILE A 98 -8.10 7.07 8.19
N HIS A 99 -8.88 7.62 7.27
CA HIS A 99 -8.42 8.67 6.38
C HIS A 99 -9.48 9.73 6.16
N LEU A 100 -9.02 10.93 5.80
CA LEU A 100 -9.84 12.09 5.54
C LEU A 100 -9.51 12.63 4.14
N ARG A 101 -10.55 12.76 3.33
CA ARG A 101 -10.54 13.49 2.07
C ARG A 101 -11.20 14.84 2.27
N THR A 102 -10.53 15.90 1.83
CA THR A 102 -11.11 17.25 1.76
C THR A 102 -11.28 17.60 0.29
N TYR A 103 -12.52 17.71 -0.15
CA TYR A 103 -12.84 17.92 -1.55
C TYR A 103 -12.60 19.36 -1.95
N THR A 104 -11.86 19.53 -3.04
CA THR A 104 -11.69 20.81 -3.73
C THR A 104 -12.68 20.97 -4.86
N ARG A 105 -13.28 19.86 -5.32
CA ARG A 105 -14.35 19.82 -6.33
C ARG A 105 -15.28 18.63 -6.08
N GLY A 106 -16.60 18.86 -6.19
CA GLY A 106 -17.61 17.82 -6.04
C GLY A 106 -18.83 18.29 -5.26
N LEU A 107 -19.68 17.36 -4.83
CA LEU A 107 -20.86 17.64 -4.00
C LEU A 107 -20.60 17.56 -2.49
N LEU A 108 -19.44 17.05 -2.10
CA LEU A 108 -19.01 16.85 -0.72
C LEU A 108 -17.93 17.86 -0.37
N LEU A 109 -17.80 18.18 0.91
CA LEU A 109 -16.74 19.03 1.47
C LEU A 109 -15.66 18.18 2.13
N HIS A 110 -16.08 17.21 2.94
CA HIS A 110 -15.19 16.25 3.58
C HIS A 110 -15.78 14.85 3.50
N ASN A 111 -14.92 13.84 3.36
CA ASN A 111 -15.28 12.44 3.57
C ASN A 111 -14.25 11.81 4.49
N ARG A 112 -14.74 11.17 5.54
CA ARG A 112 -13.92 10.35 6.42
C ARG A 112 -14.40 8.92 6.30
N SER A 113 -13.46 8.02 6.08
CA SER A 113 -13.76 6.61 6.10
C SER A 113 -12.61 5.80 6.69
N GLY A 114 -12.93 4.59 7.11
CA GLY A 114 -11.97 3.73 7.76
C GLY A 114 -12.63 2.53 8.40
N TYR A 115 -11.81 1.78 9.12
CA TYR A 115 -12.27 0.64 9.88
C TYR A 115 -11.67 0.62 11.28
N TYR A 116 -12.40 0.04 12.22
CA TYR A 116 -11.94 -0.31 13.57
C TYR A 116 -12.14 -1.81 13.80
N LEU A 117 -11.18 -2.46 14.43
CA LEU A 117 -11.10 -3.90 14.62
C LEU A 117 -11.15 -4.23 16.10
N GLN A 118 -12.06 -5.13 16.44
CA GLN A 118 -12.20 -5.67 17.79
C GLN A 118 -12.00 -7.18 17.73
N PRO A 119 -10.92 -7.72 18.35
CA PRO A 119 -10.78 -9.15 18.54
C PRO A 119 -11.95 -9.71 19.38
N LEU A 120 -12.49 -10.85 18.95
CA LEU A 120 -13.53 -11.62 19.63
C LEU A 120 -13.02 -13.04 19.92
N ASN A 121 -13.68 -13.77 20.82
CA ASN A 121 -13.40 -15.19 21.10
C ASN A 121 -11.90 -15.44 21.34
N GLU A 122 -11.29 -14.70 22.27
CA GLU A 122 -9.86 -14.79 22.59
C GLU A 122 -8.92 -14.55 21.39
N GLY A 123 -9.39 -13.84 20.35
CA GLY A 123 -8.62 -13.51 19.15
C GLY A 123 -8.83 -14.48 17.98
N GLN A 124 -9.71 -15.46 18.10
CA GLN A 124 -10.03 -16.41 17.01
C GLN A 124 -10.88 -15.79 15.89
N SER A 125 -11.56 -14.69 16.17
CA SER A 125 -12.43 -13.99 15.23
C SER A 125 -12.32 -12.48 15.43
N THR A 126 -12.75 -11.71 14.43
CA THR A 126 -12.64 -10.25 14.45
C THR A 126 -13.97 -9.62 14.10
N ARG A 127 -14.42 -8.67 14.93
CA ARG A 127 -15.47 -7.73 14.54
C ARG A 127 -14.84 -6.53 13.84
N VAL A 128 -15.28 -6.28 12.62
CA VAL A 128 -14.87 -5.16 11.78
C VAL A 128 -15.97 -4.11 11.80
N TYR A 129 -15.65 -2.92 12.27
CA TYR A 129 -16.50 -1.74 12.18
C TYR A 129 -16.09 -0.94 10.96
N GLY A 130 -16.96 -0.82 9.95
CA GLY A 130 -16.75 0.03 8.79
C GLY A 130 -17.45 1.37 9.00
N TYR A 131 -16.71 2.48 8.94
CA TYR A 131 -17.26 3.82 9.09
C TYR A 131 -17.13 4.62 7.80
N ILE A 132 -18.20 5.32 7.44
CA ILE A 132 -18.21 6.37 6.42
C ILE A 132 -19.00 7.55 6.96
N GLY A 133 -18.40 8.72 6.95
CA GLY A 133 -19.07 9.98 7.24
C GLY A 133 -18.71 11.05 6.23
N SER A 134 -19.69 11.84 5.79
CA SER A 134 -19.47 12.88 4.78
C SER A 134 -20.14 14.18 5.17
N VAL A 135 -19.40 15.27 5.01
CA VAL A 135 -19.86 16.65 5.21
C VAL A 135 -20.25 17.25 3.87
N PHE A 136 -21.38 17.93 3.82
CA PHE A 136 -21.92 18.58 2.62
C PHE A 136 -22.78 19.80 3.01
N ASP A 137 -22.94 20.75 2.10
CA ASP A 137 -23.65 22.01 2.32
C ASP A 137 -24.80 22.23 1.32
N ASN A 138 -25.09 21.24 0.49
CA ASN A 138 -26.01 21.37 -0.63
C ASN A 138 -27.04 20.21 -0.71
N PRO A 139 -28.27 20.47 -1.21
CA PRO A 139 -29.32 19.46 -1.30
C PRO A 139 -28.98 18.27 -2.22
N LEU A 140 -28.17 18.49 -3.25
CA LEU A 140 -27.73 17.43 -4.17
C LEU A 140 -26.83 16.42 -3.47
N GLY A 141 -25.89 16.89 -2.62
CA GLY A 141 -25.06 16.06 -1.76
C GLY A 141 -25.90 15.21 -0.82
N ARG A 142 -26.91 15.80 -0.17
CA ARG A 142 -27.85 15.05 0.69
C ARG A 142 -28.55 13.91 -0.08
N ARG A 143 -29.05 14.19 -1.29
CA ARG A 143 -29.72 13.19 -2.13
C ARG A 143 -28.75 12.11 -2.61
N TYR A 144 -27.53 12.49 -3.00
CA TYR A 144 -26.47 11.58 -3.40
C TYR A 144 -26.16 10.59 -2.27
N LEU A 145 -25.91 11.10 -1.06
CA LEU A 145 -25.55 10.32 0.12
C LEU A 145 -26.67 9.39 0.60
N LYS A 146 -27.94 9.81 0.56
CA LYS A 146 -29.07 8.92 0.94
C LYS A 146 -29.19 7.68 0.04
N ASN A 147 -28.85 7.79 -1.25
CA ASN A 147 -28.85 6.65 -2.17
C ASN A 147 -27.57 5.81 -2.07
N TYR A 148 -26.58 6.30 -1.32
CA TYR A 148 -25.26 5.70 -1.19
C TYR A 148 -25.26 4.55 -0.17
N GLU A 149 -25.84 4.77 1.01
CA GLU A 149 -25.82 3.85 2.16
C GLU A 149 -26.13 2.38 1.81
N SER A 150 -27.32 2.12 1.25
CA SER A 150 -27.82 0.75 1.03
C SER A 150 -26.98 -0.05 0.03
N ARG A 151 -26.32 0.64 -0.90
CA ARG A 151 -25.38 0.01 -1.85
C ARG A 151 -24.07 -0.34 -1.18
N PHE A 152 -23.63 0.45 -0.22
CA PHE A 152 -22.33 0.28 0.44
C PHE A 152 -22.34 -0.82 1.46
N GLU A 153 -23.37 -0.90 2.31
CA GLU A 153 -23.50 -1.96 3.31
C GLU A 153 -23.47 -3.36 2.66
N ALA A 154 -24.22 -3.55 1.58
CA ALA A 154 -24.26 -4.80 0.83
C ALA A 154 -22.90 -5.16 0.21
N ARG A 155 -22.15 -4.17 -0.29
CA ARG A 155 -20.80 -4.37 -0.86
C ARG A 155 -19.79 -4.74 0.21
N PHE A 156 -19.76 -4.03 1.34
CA PHE A 156 -18.91 -4.39 2.47
C PHE A 156 -19.20 -5.81 2.94
N GLN A 157 -20.48 -6.17 3.12
CA GLN A 157 -20.86 -7.52 3.50
C GLN A 157 -20.36 -8.57 2.51
N SER A 158 -20.50 -8.31 1.21
CA SER A 158 -20.01 -9.22 0.16
C SER A 158 -18.49 -9.38 0.20
N VAL A 159 -17.74 -8.29 0.34
CA VAL A 159 -16.27 -8.31 0.42
C VAL A 159 -15.80 -9.07 1.67
N PHE A 160 -16.37 -8.80 2.85
CA PHE A 160 -15.96 -9.50 4.08
C PHE A 160 -16.28 -11.00 4.02
N ARG A 161 -17.44 -11.40 3.48
CA ARG A 161 -17.75 -12.83 3.26
C ARG A 161 -16.74 -13.49 2.33
N LYS A 162 -16.33 -12.81 1.28
CA LYS A 162 -15.33 -13.31 0.33
C LYS A 162 -13.96 -13.49 0.99
N ILE A 163 -13.53 -12.51 1.79
CA ILE A 163 -12.31 -12.60 2.60
C ILE A 163 -12.39 -13.80 3.55
N GLU A 164 -13.49 -13.92 4.29
CA GLU A 164 -13.72 -15.04 5.22
C GLU A 164 -13.65 -16.39 4.52
N GLN A 165 -14.39 -16.57 3.42
CA GLN A 165 -14.43 -17.84 2.69
C GLN A 165 -13.04 -18.25 2.19
N ARG A 166 -12.24 -17.28 1.70
CA ARG A 166 -10.89 -17.57 1.23
C ARG A 166 -9.95 -17.90 2.38
N LEU A 167 -10.01 -17.16 3.49
CA LEU A 167 -9.20 -17.46 4.67
C LEU A 167 -9.55 -18.83 5.28
N LEU A 168 -10.83 -19.23 5.29
CA LEU A 168 -11.24 -20.54 5.80
C LEU A 168 -10.86 -21.70 4.86
N GLY A 169 -10.93 -21.50 3.54
CA GLY A 169 -10.63 -22.54 2.55
C GLY A 169 -9.14 -22.66 2.20
N GLN A 170 -8.40 -21.56 2.27
CA GLN A 170 -6.99 -21.43 1.89
C GLN A 170 -6.32 -20.35 2.77
N PRO A 171 -6.02 -20.66 4.04
CA PRO A 171 -5.54 -19.67 5.01
C PRO A 171 -4.21 -19.01 4.63
N GLU A 172 -3.42 -19.66 3.77
CA GLU A 172 -2.13 -19.13 3.28
C GLU A 172 -2.27 -18.30 2.00
N THR A 173 -3.48 -18.08 1.49
CA THR A 173 -3.68 -17.39 0.21
C THR A 173 -3.21 -15.93 0.28
N PRO A 174 -2.22 -15.53 -0.54
CA PRO A 174 -1.66 -14.19 -0.48
C PRO A 174 -2.60 -13.10 -1.03
N ASN A 175 -3.63 -13.48 -1.82
CA ASN A 175 -4.61 -12.55 -2.41
C ASN A 175 -6.05 -13.06 -2.29
N VAL A 176 -6.88 -12.36 -1.51
CA VAL A 176 -8.29 -12.68 -1.29
C VAL A 176 -9.26 -11.92 -2.22
N TYR A 177 -8.75 -11.12 -3.14
CA TYR A 177 -9.55 -10.34 -4.09
C TYR A 177 -9.57 -10.96 -5.49
N ASP A 178 -10.53 -10.56 -6.33
CA ASP A 178 -10.58 -11.10 -7.69
C ASP A 178 -9.43 -10.54 -8.52
N ILE A 179 -8.87 -11.37 -9.38
CA ILE A 179 -7.85 -10.91 -10.30
C ILE A 179 -8.56 -10.32 -11.51
N ARG A 180 -8.33 -9.03 -11.78
CA ARG A 180 -8.83 -8.41 -13.01
C ARG A 180 -7.84 -8.68 -14.13
N LEU A 181 -8.18 -9.69 -14.92
CA LEU A 181 -7.45 -10.01 -16.15
C LEU A 181 -7.62 -8.84 -17.13
N LEU A 182 -6.50 -8.31 -17.59
CA LEU A 182 -6.50 -7.38 -18.72
C LEU A 182 -6.61 -8.22 -20.00
N GLU A 183 -7.68 -8.01 -20.76
CA GLU A 183 -7.88 -8.69 -22.05
C GLU A 183 -6.71 -8.43 -22.99
N MET A 184 -6.23 -9.48 -23.66
CA MET A 184 -5.16 -9.39 -24.63
C MET A 184 -5.72 -9.77 -25.99
N GLY A 185 -5.78 -8.79 -26.90
CA GLY A 185 -6.28 -9.02 -28.26
C GLY A 185 -5.41 -10.00 -29.03
N GLU A 186 -5.95 -10.59 -30.11
CA GLU A 186 -5.28 -11.60 -30.93
C GLU A 186 -3.87 -11.18 -31.39
N LYS A 187 -3.72 -9.91 -31.77
CA LYS A 187 -2.41 -9.34 -32.18
C LYS A 187 -1.37 -9.45 -31.06
N THR A 188 -1.74 -9.13 -29.83
CA THR A 188 -0.83 -9.22 -28.69
C THR A 188 -0.49 -10.67 -28.38
N GLN A 189 -1.46 -11.58 -28.49
CA GLN A 189 -1.22 -13.01 -28.30
C GLN A 189 -0.23 -13.56 -29.34
N GLN A 190 -0.37 -13.18 -30.61
CA GLN A 190 0.58 -13.53 -31.67
C GLN A 190 1.98 -12.97 -31.41
N GLN A 191 2.08 -11.71 -30.96
CA GLN A 191 3.36 -11.11 -30.59
C GLN A 191 4.04 -11.85 -29.44
N LEU A 192 3.28 -12.25 -28.41
CA LEU A 192 3.79 -13.03 -27.29
C LEU A 192 4.30 -14.41 -27.74
N GLU A 193 3.62 -15.08 -28.67
CA GLU A 193 4.11 -16.37 -29.19
C GLU A 193 5.43 -16.21 -29.95
N VAL A 194 5.58 -15.16 -30.75
CA VAL A 194 6.87 -14.85 -31.41
C VAL A 194 7.97 -14.59 -30.38
N MET A 195 7.67 -13.88 -29.28
CA MET A 195 8.63 -13.65 -28.20
C MET A 195 8.98 -14.93 -27.46
N ARG A 196 7.99 -15.80 -27.21
CA ARG A 196 8.16 -17.12 -26.62
C ARG A 196 9.11 -17.98 -27.47
N GLU A 197 8.92 -18.06 -28.77
CA GLU A 197 9.83 -18.77 -29.68
C GLU A 197 11.27 -18.22 -29.66
N LYS A 198 11.42 -16.90 -29.54
CA LYS A 198 12.75 -16.28 -29.39
C LYS A 198 13.41 -16.69 -28.07
N LEU A 199 12.66 -16.73 -26.97
CA LEU A 199 13.17 -17.19 -25.66
C LEU A 199 13.57 -18.67 -25.68
N VAL A 200 12.79 -19.53 -26.35
CA VAL A 200 13.16 -20.95 -26.55
C VAL A 200 14.47 -21.05 -27.34
N ARG A 201 14.63 -20.27 -28.42
CA ARG A 201 15.87 -20.23 -29.22
C ARG A 201 17.09 -19.73 -28.43
N LEU A 202 16.87 -18.90 -27.42
CA LEU A 202 17.92 -18.46 -26.48
C LEU A 202 18.28 -19.53 -25.43
N GLY A 203 17.63 -20.70 -25.45
CA GLY A 203 17.95 -21.84 -24.60
C GLY A 203 17.25 -21.84 -23.24
N PHE A 204 16.26 -20.97 -23.02
CA PHE A 204 15.48 -20.99 -21.78
C PHE A 204 14.51 -22.19 -21.75
N ALA A 205 14.30 -22.75 -20.56
CA ALA A 205 13.43 -23.91 -20.37
C ALA A 205 11.98 -23.59 -20.77
N PRO A 206 11.35 -24.34 -21.69
CA PRO A 206 9.99 -24.07 -22.15
C PRO A 206 8.97 -23.96 -21.01
N THR A 207 9.09 -24.80 -19.99
CA THR A 207 8.20 -24.79 -18.81
C THR A 207 8.25 -23.46 -18.04
N LEU A 208 9.43 -22.85 -17.89
CA LEU A 208 9.57 -21.56 -17.21
C LEU A 208 9.08 -20.40 -18.08
N ILE A 209 9.29 -20.50 -19.40
CA ILE A 209 8.73 -19.52 -20.35
C ILE A 209 7.21 -19.56 -20.32
N ASP A 210 6.61 -20.75 -20.39
CA ASP A 210 5.16 -20.94 -20.37
C ASP A 210 4.55 -20.38 -19.09
N ARG A 211 5.22 -20.58 -17.95
CA ARG A 211 4.82 -19.99 -16.67
C ARG A 211 4.89 -18.46 -16.68
N LEU A 212 5.93 -17.88 -17.29
CA LEU A 212 6.02 -16.44 -17.47
C LEU A 212 4.89 -15.92 -18.35
N MET A 213 4.59 -16.59 -19.47
CA MET A 213 3.49 -16.20 -20.36
C MET A 213 2.15 -16.25 -19.62
N GLN A 214 1.87 -17.36 -18.92
CA GLN A 214 0.66 -17.52 -18.11
C GLN A 214 0.52 -16.39 -17.07
N TYR A 215 1.61 -16.03 -16.38
CA TYR A 215 1.61 -14.91 -15.44
C TYR A 215 1.20 -13.57 -16.09
N LEU A 216 1.60 -13.31 -17.33
CA LEU A 216 1.20 -12.08 -18.03
C LEU A 216 -0.31 -12.03 -18.33
N PHE A 217 -0.95 -13.19 -18.48
CA PHE A 217 -2.39 -13.29 -18.65
C PHE A 217 -3.12 -13.21 -17.30
N GLU A 218 -2.63 -13.94 -16.30
CA GLU A 218 -3.35 -14.24 -15.05
C GLU A 218 -3.08 -13.29 -13.89
N ALA A 219 -1.96 -12.56 -13.91
CA ALA A 219 -1.59 -11.72 -12.76
C ALA A 219 -2.46 -10.47 -12.64
N ASP A 220 -2.60 -10.02 -11.40
CA ASP A 220 -3.32 -8.79 -11.10
C ASP A 220 -2.57 -7.58 -11.65
N GLN A 221 -3.31 -6.57 -12.12
CA GLN A 221 -2.75 -5.38 -12.74
C GLN A 221 -1.67 -4.71 -11.86
N ILE A 222 -1.85 -4.68 -10.53
CA ILE A 222 -0.90 -4.09 -9.59
C ILE A 222 0.43 -4.85 -9.59
N GLU A 223 0.41 -6.16 -9.81
CA GLU A 223 1.60 -7.01 -9.89
C GLU A 223 2.34 -6.81 -11.22
N LEU A 224 1.59 -6.67 -12.32
CA LEU A 224 2.15 -6.42 -13.65
C LEU A 224 2.76 -5.02 -13.80
N GLN A 225 2.29 -4.04 -13.03
CA GLN A 225 2.86 -2.68 -13.02
C GLN A 225 4.28 -2.65 -12.48
N ARG A 226 4.64 -3.55 -11.57
CA ARG A 226 5.96 -3.58 -10.94
C ARG A 226 6.33 -5.02 -10.62
N ILE A 227 6.93 -5.68 -11.60
CA ILE A 227 7.30 -7.09 -11.50
C ILE A 227 8.55 -7.21 -10.64
N ARG A 228 8.37 -7.69 -9.41
CA ARG A 228 9.43 -7.99 -8.45
C ARG A 228 9.76 -9.48 -8.50
N ILE A 229 10.94 -9.83 -9.01
CA ILE A 229 11.24 -11.24 -9.31
C ILE A 229 11.56 -12.10 -8.09
N LYS A 230 12.04 -11.53 -6.98
CA LYS A 230 12.34 -12.32 -5.76
C LYS A 230 11.08 -12.92 -5.14
N PRO A 231 10.02 -12.14 -4.86
CA PRO A 231 8.72 -12.70 -4.46
C PRO A 231 8.16 -13.68 -5.48
N LEU A 232 8.32 -13.37 -6.78
CA LEU A 232 7.82 -14.22 -7.86
C LEU A 232 8.52 -15.57 -7.91
N ALA A 233 9.86 -15.60 -7.79
CA ALA A 233 10.65 -16.82 -7.74
C ALA A 233 10.24 -17.70 -6.57
N LYS A 234 10.04 -17.10 -5.39
CA LYS A 234 9.54 -17.81 -4.21
C LYS A 234 8.13 -18.37 -4.42
N ALA A 235 7.22 -17.57 -4.96
CA ALA A 235 5.85 -18.01 -5.26
C ALA A 235 5.81 -19.11 -6.32
N TRP A 236 6.79 -19.11 -7.23
CA TRP A 236 6.91 -20.11 -8.27
C TRP A 236 7.69 -21.35 -7.86
N ASP A 237 8.38 -21.32 -6.71
CA ASP A 237 9.30 -22.36 -6.30
C ASP A 237 10.36 -22.66 -7.39
N VAL A 238 10.97 -21.59 -7.91
CA VAL A 238 12.04 -21.67 -8.92
C VAL A 238 13.30 -20.96 -8.44
N PRO A 239 14.50 -21.39 -8.87
CA PRO A 239 15.72 -20.66 -8.56
C PRO A 239 15.65 -19.21 -9.05
N LEU A 240 15.99 -18.26 -8.17
CA LEU A 240 16.00 -16.83 -8.49
C LEU A 240 16.88 -16.54 -9.72
N GLU A 241 18.02 -17.21 -9.82
CA GLU A 241 18.96 -17.03 -10.93
C GLU A 241 18.35 -17.39 -12.28
N ASP A 242 17.58 -18.49 -12.36
CA ASP A 242 16.93 -18.92 -13.59
C ASP A 242 15.84 -17.93 -14.03
N LEU A 243 15.02 -17.48 -13.07
CA LEU A 243 13.99 -16.48 -13.34
C LEU A 243 14.60 -15.13 -13.72
N LEU A 244 15.66 -14.70 -13.05
CA LEU A 244 16.38 -13.47 -13.39
C LEU A 244 16.93 -13.53 -14.81
N LYS A 245 17.62 -14.62 -15.18
CA LYS A 245 18.14 -14.82 -16.54
C LYS A 245 17.01 -14.80 -17.58
N LEU A 246 15.89 -15.46 -17.30
CA LEU A 246 14.71 -15.42 -18.18
C LEU A 246 14.17 -14.00 -18.33
N CYS A 247 14.00 -13.25 -17.24
CA CYS A 247 13.54 -11.86 -17.28
C CYS A 247 14.50 -10.95 -18.05
N LEU A 248 15.81 -11.15 -17.92
CA LEU A 248 16.82 -10.46 -18.74
C LEU A 248 16.73 -10.85 -20.22
N GLY A 249 16.49 -12.13 -20.53
CA GLY A 249 16.16 -12.60 -21.87
C GLY A 249 14.89 -11.95 -22.44
N ALA A 250 13.86 -11.81 -21.60
CA ALA A 250 12.61 -11.13 -21.92
C ALA A 250 12.83 -9.65 -22.26
N VAL A 251 13.79 -8.99 -21.62
CA VAL A 251 14.21 -7.63 -22.00
C VAL A 251 14.82 -7.62 -23.40
N ARG A 252 15.71 -8.57 -23.72
CA ARG A 252 16.37 -8.66 -25.04
C ARG A 252 15.40 -8.90 -26.19
N VAL A 253 14.32 -9.66 -25.97
CA VAL A 253 13.31 -9.92 -27.01
C VAL A 253 12.23 -8.84 -27.08
N GLY A 254 12.32 -7.79 -26.25
CA GLY A 254 11.40 -6.66 -26.25
C GLY A 254 10.11 -6.90 -25.46
N LEU A 255 10.05 -7.90 -24.58
CA LEU A 255 8.89 -8.13 -23.73
C LEU A 255 8.89 -7.19 -22.50
N PHE A 256 10.05 -7.03 -21.88
CA PHE A 256 10.22 -6.22 -20.68
C PHE A 256 11.15 -5.02 -20.87
N THR A 257 11.01 -4.05 -19.97
CA THR A 257 12.05 -3.09 -19.62
C THR A 257 12.52 -3.30 -18.19
N ILE A 258 13.68 -2.74 -17.85
CA ILE A 258 14.24 -2.77 -16.51
C ILE A 258 14.04 -1.37 -15.92
N SER A 259 13.65 -1.31 -14.66
CA SER A 259 13.58 -0.08 -13.88
C SER A 259 14.50 -0.18 -12.66
N TRP A 260 15.19 0.90 -12.38
CA TRP A 260 15.99 1.10 -11.18
C TRP A 260 15.22 2.03 -10.26
N ASP A 261 14.55 1.44 -9.27
CA ASP A 261 13.65 2.16 -8.38
C ASP A 261 14.40 2.58 -7.11
N VAL A 262 14.54 3.89 -6.88
CA VAL A 262 15.12 4.43 -5.65
C VAL A 262 14.07 4.40 -4.55
N ILE A 263 14.37 3.69 -3.46
CA ILE A 263 13.43 3.39 -2.37
C ILE A 263 13.76 4.24 -1.14
N CYS A 264 12.75 4.93 -0.61
CA CYS A 264 12.91 5.65 0.66
C CYS A 264 13.12 4.67 1.83
N PRO A 265 14.12 4.86 2.69
CA PRO A 265 14.41 3.95 3.80
C PRO A 265 13.36 3.99 4.93
N HIS A 266 12.52 5.03 4.97
CA HIS A 266 11.49 5.21 6.00
C HIS A 266 10.16 4.60 5.57
N CYS A 267 9.57 5.06 4.46
CA CYS A 267 8.28 4.54 4.01
C CYS A 267 8.38 3.31 3.09
N ARG A 268 9.58 2.95 2.61
CA ARG A 268 9.81 1.90 1.60
C ARG A 268 9.05 2.11 0.28
N GLY A 269 8.68 3.35 0.01
CA GLY A 269 8.04 3.76 -1.22
C GLY A 269 9.08 4.14 -2.27
N VAL A 270 8.75 3.88 -3.54
CA VAL A 270 9.54 4.34 -4.68
C VAL A 270 9.48 5.87 -4.74
N ARG A 271 10.64 6.52 -4.88
CA ARG A 271 10.77 7.99 -4.97
C ARG A 271 11.29 8.45 -6.30
N LEU A 272 11.99 7.58 -7.01
CA LEU A 272 12.48 7.84 -8.34
C LEU A 272 12.56 6.51 -9.09
N GLU A 273 12.05 6.48 -10.31
CA GLU A 273 12.25 5.36 -11.23
C GLU A 273 13.14 5.86 -12.37
N VAL A 274 14.24 5.16 -12.64
CA VAL A 274 15.11 5.50 -13.77
C VAL A 274 15.39 4.26 -14.64
N PRO A 275 15.52 4.42 -15.96
CA PRO A 275 15.73 3.30 -16.86
C PRO A 275 17.16 2.73 -16.80
N THR A 276 18.13 3.51 -16.29
CA THR A 276 19.53 3.10 -16.21
C THR A 276 20.14 3.44 -14.87
N MET A 277 21.09 2.61 -14.43
CA MET A 277 21.83 2.83 -13.18
C MET A 277 22.59 4.17 -13.17
N ALA A 278 23.10 4.62 -14.33
CA ALA A 278 23.82 5.88 -14.46
C ALA A 278 22.95 7.13 -14.20
N ALA A 279 21.63 6.99 -14.30
CA ALA A 279 20.69 8.07 -14.02
C ALA A 279 20.30 8.16 -12.53
N ILE A 280 20.82 7.27 -11.67
CA ILE A 280 20.56 7.32 -10.23
C ILE A 280 21.37 8.47 -9.61
N PRO A 281 20.72 9.50 -9.00
CA PRO A 281 21.43 10.57 -8.33
C PRO A 281 22.06 10.10 -7.03
N ASN A 282 23.02 10.83 -6.46
CA ASN A 282 23.66 10.47 -5.19
C ASN A 282 22.71 10.56 -3.98
N SER A 283 21.68 11.40 -4.05
CA SER A 283 20.69 11.59 -3.01
C SER A 283 19.31 11.92 -3.59
N VAL A 284 18.26 11.50 -2.89
CA VAL A 284 16.86 11.78 -3.24
C VAL A 284 16.11 12.28 -2.02
N ARG A 285 15.15 13.20 -2.26
CA ARG A 285 14.22 13.68 -1.24
C ARG A 285 12.94 12.84 -1.24
N CYS A 286 12.48 12.47 -0.06
CA CYS A 286 11.15 11.90 0.16
C CYS A 286 10.26 12.96 0.82
N ASP A 287 9.36 13.59 0.07
CA ASP A 287 8.50 14.62 0.62
C ASP A 287 7.49 14.05 1.65
N ALA A 288 6.93 12.87 1.40
CA ALA A 288 6.01 12.23 2.35
C ALA A 288 6.62 11.88 3.72
N CYS A 289 7.94 11.71 3.80
CA CYS A 289 8.64 11.48 5.07
C CYS A 289 9.50 12.67 5.52
N GLU A 290 9.51 13.75 4.72
CA GLU A 290 10.28 14.97 4.93
C GLU A 290 11.78 14.73 5.18
N LEU A 291 12.42 13.79 4.45
CA LEU A 291 13.87 13.55 4.57
C LEU A 291 14.59 13.47 3.22
N ASP A 292 15.87 13.79 3.26
CA ASP A 292 16.84 13.51 2.20
C ASP A 292 17.65 12.26 2.59
N PHE A 293 17.91 11.38 1.62
CA PHE A 293 18.69 10.16 1.85
C PHE A 293 19.62 9.87 0.67
N VAL A 294 20.75 9.24 0.97
CA VAL A 294 21.73 8.81 -0.04
C VAL A 294 21.27 7.52 -0.73
N THR A 295 21.55 7.41 -2.03
CA THR A 295 21.14 6.25 -2.86
C THR A 295 22.14 5.10 -2.82
N THR A 296 23.28 5.29 -2.17
CA THR A 296 24.32 4.26 -1.98
C THR A 296 24.07 3.38 -0.76
N GLY A 297 23.04 3.67 0.03
CA GLY A 297 22.70 2.88 1.22
C GLY A 297 22.13 1.51 0.86
N ASP A 298 22.20 0.59 1.82
CA ASP A 298 21.58 -0.73 1.67
C ASP A 298 20.07 -0.59 1.40
N HIS A 299 19.57 -1.38 0.44
CA HIS A 299 18.17 -1.38 0.00
C HIS A 299 17.66 -0.04 -0.59
N ALA A 300 18.55 0.93 -0.85
CA ALA A 300 18.15 2.21 -1.43
C ALA A 300 17.74 2.11 -2.91
N VAL A 301 18.11 1.03 -3.59
CA VAL A 301 17.76 0.77 -4.99
C VAL A 301 17.22 -0.65 -5.13
N GLU A 302 16.07 -0.79 -5.77
CA GLU A 302 15.50 -2.08 -6.17
C GLU A 302 15.39 -2.14 -7.69
N VAL A 303 15.86 -3.23 -8.28
CA VAL A 303 15.70 -3.49 -9.71
C VAL A 303 14.41 -4.26 -9.95
N THR A 304 13.58 -3.76 -10.85
CA THR A 304 12.28 -4.36 -11.18
C THR A 304 12.07 -4.39 -12.69
N PHE A 305 11.08 -5.16 -13.15
CA PHE A 305 10.73 -5.25 -14.56
C PHE A 305 9.37 -4.62 -14.82
N ARG A 306 9.18 -4.08 -16.03
CA ARG A 306 7.90 -3.57 -16.52
C ARG A 306 7.57 -4.26 -17.84
N ILE A 307 6.29 -4.50 -18.10
CA ILE A 307 5.85 -4.87 -19.45
C ILE A 307 6.00 -3.65 -20.35
N ARG A 308 6.49 -3.86 -21.57
CA ARG A 308 6.48 -2.80 -22.59
C ARG A 308 5.05 -2.38 -22.93
N PRO A 309 4.72 -1.07 -22.91
CA PRO A 309 3.38 -0.59 -23.24
C PRO A 309 2.89 -1.04 -24.61
N GLU A 310 3.81 -1.24 -25.57
CA GLU A 310 3.49 -1.75 -26.92
C GLU A 310 2.93 -3.17 -26.93
N ILE A 311 3.21 -3.95 -25.87
CA ILE A 311 2.69 -5.30 -25.69
C ILE A 311 1.39 -5.24 -24.89
N LYS A 312 1.43 -4.56 -23.74
CA LYS A 312 0.30 -4.49 -22.83
C LYS A 312 0.39 -3.19 -22.05
N GLU A 313 -0.55 -2.30 -22.30
CA GLU A 313 -0.71 -1.12 -21.46
C GLU A 313 -1.27 -1.58 -20.11
N VAL A 314 -0.47 -1.39 -19.06
CA VAL A 314 -0.89 -1.64 -17.69
C VAL A 314 -1.12 -0.27 -17.06
N PRO A 315 -2.39 0.15 -16.88
CA PRO A 315 -2.66 1.46 -16.30
C PRO A 315 -1.95 1.55 -14.96
N GLN A 316 -1.34 2.69 -14.65
CA GLN A 316 -0.72 2.90 -13.35
C GLN A 316 -1.80 2.79 -12.28
N ALA A 317 -1.61 1.94 -11.27
CA ALA A 317 -2.53 1.89 -10.16
C ALA A 317 -2.45 3.26 -9.50
N ALA A 318 -3.57 3.68 -8.95
CA ALA A 318 -3.63 4.80 -8.03
C ALA A 318 -2.85 4.38 -6.78
N PHE A 319 -1.51 4.38 -6.84
CA PHE A 319 -0.67 4.02 -5.72
C PHE A 319 -0.89 5.09 -4.65
N CYS A 320 -1.79 4.80 -3.72
CA CYS A 320 -1.95 5.64 -2.55
C CYS A 320 -0.69 5.45 -1.71
N SER A 321 0.25 6.39 -1.83
CA SER A 321 1.48 6.41 -1.01
C SER A 321 1.16 6.52 0.48
N ALA A 322 -0.09 6.79 0.86
CA ALA A 322 -0.59 6.81 2.22
C ALA A 322 -1.12 5.46 2.75
N GLU A 323 -1.33 4.43 1.91
CA GLU A 323 -1.97 3.17 2.36
C GLU A 323 -1.06 2.28 3.26
N PRO A 324 -1.61 1.62 4.29
CA PRO A 324 -0.81 0.77 5.19
C PRO A 324 -0.26 -0.51 4.54
N ASN A 325 -0.88 -1.07 3.50
CA ASN A 325 -0.43 -2.34 2.90
C ASN A 325 0.94 -2.23 2.22
N LYS A 326 1.30 -1.06 1.70
CA LYS A 326 2.66 -0.83 1.16
C LYS A 326 3.68 -0.53 2.27
N LYS A 327 3.21 -0.28 3.49
CA LYS A 327 4.00 0.09 4.67
C LYS A 327 3.81 -0.92 5.80
N ARG A 328 3.78 -2.23 5.49
CA ARG A 328 3.52 -3.30 6.50
C ARG A 328 4.49 -3.28 7.69
N HIS A 329 5.68 -2.71 7.50
CA HIS A 329 6.65 -2.52 8.57
C HIS A 329 6.23 -1.40 9.54
N ILE A 330 5.49 -0.39 9.07
CA ILE A 330 4.97 0.68 9.93
C ILE A 330 3.74 0.17 10.68
N LYS A 331 3.90 -0.02 11.99
CA LYS A 331 2.82 -0.49 12.85
C LYS A 331 1.94 0.65 13.35
N ILE A 332 2.48 1.86 13.46
CA ILE A 332 1.72 3.04 13.84
C ILE A 332 2.14 4.19 12.96
N GLN A 333 1.17 4.88 12.38
CA GLN A 333 1.33 6.24 11.87
C GLN A 333 0.23 7.09 12.48
N LYS A 334 0.59 8.18 13.15
CA LYS A 334 -0.36 9.04 13.85
C LYS A 334 -0.02 10.51 13.64
N ASN A 335 -0.99 11.27 13.14
CA ASN A 335 -0.94 12.73 13.15
C ASN A 335 -1.22 13.22 14.58
N LEU A 336 -0.27 13.97 15.14
CA LEU A 336 -0.38 14.59 16.44
C LEU A 336 -0.51 16.10 16.26
N PRO A 337 -1.57 16.74 16.81
CA PRO A 337 -1.70 18.19 16.74
C PRO A 337 -0.56 18.89 17.50
N PRO A 338 -0.31 20.20 17.24
CA PRO A 338 0.67 20.97 18.00
C PRO A 338 0.48 20.81 19.50
N SER A 339 1.58 20.62 20.23
CA SER A 339 1.56 20.54 21.70
C SER A 339 0.69 19.42 22.29
N ALA A 340 0.34 18.37 21.51
CA ALA A 340 -0.36 17.20 22.03
C ALA A 340 0.39 16.57 23.21
N GLN A 341 -0.34 16.18 24.26
CA GLN A 341 0.22 15.58 25.46
C GLN A 341 -0.56 14.33 25.85
N ASN A 342 0.16 13.29 26.25
CA ASN A 342 -0.39 12.06 26.82
C ASN A 342 -1.39 11.34 25.91
N GLU A 343 -1.21 11.41 24.59
CA GLU A 343 -2.04 10.71 23.61
C GLU A 343 -1.80 9.20 23.74
N ALA A 344 -2.81 8.49 24.24
CA ALA A 344 -2.72 7.10 24.65
C ALA A 344 -3.25 6.15 23.58
N ILE A 345 -2.42 5.21 23.13
CA ILE A 345 -2.79 4.24 22.09
C ILE A 345 -2.47 2.83 22.57
N GLU A 346 -3.44 1.92 22.48
CA GLU A 346 -3.19 0.49 22.65
C GLU A 346 -2.48 -0.09 21.43
N VAL A 347 -1.46 -0.91 21.66
CA VAL A 347 -0.64 -1.47 20.59
C VAL A 347 -0.50 -2.97 20.72
N PHE A 348 -0.42 -3.64 19.58
CA PHE A 348 0.01 -5.03 19.47
C PHE A 348 1.26 -5.08 18.60
N LEU A 349 2.39 -5.43 19.19
CA LEU A 349 3.70 -5.46 18.57
C LEU A 349 4.33 -6.84 18.78
N PRO A 350 4.41 -7.69 17.74
CA PRO A 350 5.17 -8.94 17.80
C PRO A 350 6.62 -8.71 18.24
N ALA A 351 7.28 -9.73 18.78
CA ALA A 351 8.69 -9.65 19.11
C ALA A 351 9.52 -9.26 17.87
N GLY A 352 10.43 -8.32 18.04
CA GLY A 352 11.20 -7.78 16.91
C GLY A 352 11.93 -6.48 17.23
N ASN A 353 12.66 -5.99 16.24
CA ASN A 353 13.38 -4.71 16.31
C ASN A 353 12.51 -3.61 15.74
N TYR A 354 12.31 -2.56 16.52
CA TYR A 354 11.46 -1.43 16.18
C TYR A 354 12.22 -0.11 16.30
N ARG A 355 11.67 0.89 15.64
CA ARG A 355 12.13 2.26 15.69
C ARG A 355 10.94 3.21 15.81
N MET A 356 11.03 4.16 16.72
CA MET A 356 10.16 5.32 16.79
C MET A 356 10.85 6.52 16.13
N ARG A 357 10.08 7.29 15.37
CA ARG A 357 10.54 8.52 14.71
C ARG A 357 9.39 9.49 14.50
N VAL A 358 9.75 10.74 14.20
CA VAL A 358 8.82 11.77 13.73
C VAL A 358 9.24 12.20 12.33
N ASN A 359 8.31 12.29 11.38
CA ASN A 359 8.63 12.76 10.03
C ASN A 359 9.26 14.16 10.07
N GLY A 360 10.29 14.38 9.24
CA GLY A 360 11.00 15.67 9.16
C GLY A 360 11.99 15.93 10.30
N PHE A 361 12.20 14.97 11.19
CA PHE A 361 13.19 15.06 12.27
C PHE A 361 14.18 13.89 12.18
N ASN A 362 15.43 14.16 12.55
CA ASN A 362 16.49 13.15 12.57
C ASN A 362 16.49 12.30 13.84
N ASP A 363 15.74 12.71 14.86
CA ASP A 363 15.62 11.98 16.11
C ASP A 363 14.91 10.65 15.90
N LEU A 364 15.57 9.58 16.31
CA LEU A 364 15.05 8.23 16.28
C LEU A 364 15.40 7.49 17.57
N SER A 365 14.51 6.58 18.00
CA SER A 365 14.76 5.67 19.12
C SER A 365 14.52 4.24 18.64
N SER A 366 15.59 3.44 18.59
CA SER A 366 15.54 2.03 18.20
C SER A 366 15.59 1.14 19.44
N PHE A 367 14.78 0.10 19.45
CA PHE A 367 14.66 -0.82 20.58
C PHE A 367 14.17 -2.18 20.12
N GLU A 368 14.25 -3.15 21.02
CA GLU A 368 13.79 -4.50 20.77
C GLU A 368 12.66 -4.88 21.71
N VAL A 369 11.60 -5.44 21.15
CA VAL A 369 10.47 -5.98 21.90
C VAL A 369 10.80 -7.44 22.24
N ARG A 370 11.32 -7.67 23.45
CA ARG A 370 11.64 -9.02 23.98
C ARG A 370 10.82 -9.42 25.21
N ALA A 371 10.44 -8.45 26.03
CA ALA A 371 9.80 -8.65 27.32
C ALA A 371 8.97 -7.42 27.70
N GLU A 372 8.30 -7.50 28.86
CA GLU A 372 7.60 -6.40 29.50
C GLU A 372 8.58 -5.29 29.92
N GLY A 373 8.11 -4.05 29.94
CA GLY A 373 8.93 -2.91 30.35
C GLY A 373 8.49 -1.58 29.74
N VAL A 374 9.22 -0.53 30.10
CA VAL A 374 9.00 0.83 29.59
C VAL A 374 10.15 1.24 28.70
N ILE A 375 9.82 1.66 27.47
CA ILE A 375 10.76 2.10 26.46
C ILE A 375 10.52 3.58 26.19
N LYS A 376 11.56 4.41 26.37
CA LYS A 376 11.51 5.83 26.07
C LYS A 376 11.79 6.07 24.59
N GLY A 377 10.95 6.88 23.97
CA GLY A 377 10.95 7.21 22.56
C GLY A 377 11.30 8.67 22.27
N VAL A 378 11.09 9.04 21.01
CA VAL A 378 11.25 10.41 20.53
C VAL A 378 10.17 11.34 21.09
N GLY A 379 10.50 12.62 21.23
CA GLY A 379 9.57 13.66 21.70
C GLY A 379 9.04 13.44 23.11
N GLY A 380 9.71 12.65 23.94
CA GLY A 380 9.22 12.25 25.27
C GLY A 380 8.10 11.21 25.24
N SER A 381 7.93 10.49 24.13
CA SER A 381 6.97 9.38 24.05
C SER A 381 7.44 8.19 24.90
N GLU A 382 6.50 7.39 25.39
CA GLU A 382 6.80 6.20 26.20
C GLU A 382 5.96 5.01 25.74
N LEU A 383 6.61 3.88 25.46
CA LEU A 383 5.95 2.60 25.19
C LEU A 383 6.02 1.73 26.44
N HIS A 384 4.86 1.40 26.98
CA HIS A 384 4.65 0.56 28.14
C HIS A 384 4.17 -0.82 27.67
N LEU A 385 5.05 -1.82 27.66
CA LEU A 385 4.74 -3.19 27.28
C LEU A 385 4.23 -3.96 28.50
N ALA A 386 2.94 -4.31 28.48
CA ALA A 386 2.28 -5.06 29.54
C ALA A 386 2.44 -6.58 29.37
N THR A 387 2.66 -7.04 28.13
CA THR A 387 3.09 -8.40 27.80
C THR A 387 4.16 -8.34 26.71
N ARG A 388 4.65 -9.50 26.25
CA ARG A 388 5.58 -9.57 25.11
C ARG A 388 5.02 -9.02 23.79
N GLN A 389 3.69 -8.87 23.67
CA GLN A 389 3.07 -8.47 22.41
C GLN A 389 2.04 -7.35 22.56
N SER A 390 1.59 -7.03 23.76
CA SER A 390 0.56 -6.02 24.00
C SER A 390 1.06 -4.94 24.94
N GLY A 391 0.69 -3.71 24.66
CA GLY A 391 1.07 -2.58 25.49
C GLY A 391 0.29 -1.32 25.19
N LYS A 392 0.74 -0.23 25.80
CA LYS A 392 0.21 1.10 25.60
C LYS A 392 1.36 2.03 25.24
N ILE A 393 1.23 2.78 24.16
CA ILE A 393 2.13 3.88 23.87
C ILE A 393 1.48 5.20 24.25
N ILE A 394 2.27 6.06 24.89
CA ILE A 394 1.91 7.42 25.27
C ILE A 394 2.72 8.33 24.36
N LEU A 395 2.03 9.10 23.52
CA LEU A 395 2.63 9.98 22.54
C LEU A 395 2.53 11.44 22.99
N ASN A 396 3.59 12.17 22.69
CA ASN A 396 3.70 13.60 22.95
C ASN A 396 4.20 14.30 21.69
N ASN A 397 3.66 15.49 21.41
CA ASN A 397 4.19 16.38 20.40
C ASN A 397 4.75 17.64 21.08
N PRO A 398 6.08 17.74 21.29
CA PRO A 398 6.68 18.92 21.92
C PRO A 398 6.78 20.12 20.97
N HIS A 399 6.38 19.99 19.70
CA HIS A 399 6.53 21.02 18.69
C HIS A 399 5.27 21.89 18.56
N ALA A 400 5.47 23.15 18.13
CA ALA A 400 4.41 24.10 17.84
C ALA A 400 3.70 23.87 16.49
N ARG A 401 4.01 22.77 15.80
CA ARG A 401 3.41 22.35 14.52
C ARG A 401 2.85 20.93 14.65
N PRO A 402 1.86 20.54 13.82
CA PRO A 402 1.46 19.13 13.76
C PRO A 402 2.64 18.28 13.28
N VAL A 403 2.71 17.05 13.78
CA VAL A 403 3.76 16.10 13.42
C VAL A 403 3.18 14.72 13.15
N ILE A 404 3.89 13.93 12.33
CA ILE A 404 3.53 12.53 12.08
C ILE A 404 4.48 11.64 12.87
N PHE A 405 3.96 11.04 13.93
CA PHE A 405 4.67 10.01 14.67
C PHE A 405 4.59 8.68 13.91
N VAL A 406 5.70 7.95 13.90
CA VAL A 406 5.79 6.63 13.30
C VAL A 406 6.47 5.64 14.25
N LEU A 407 5.86 4.47 14.43
CA LEU A 407 6.50 3.29 15.00
C LEU A 407 6.57 2.21 13.91
N GLU A 408 7.79 1.77 13.60
CA GLU A 408 8.05 0.86 12.49
C GLU A 408 9.01 -0.27 12.87
N GLU A 409 8.82 -1.42 12.27
CA GLU A 409 9.74 -2.56 12.33
C GLU A 409 10.95 -2.28 11.44
N VAL A 410 12.15 -2.43 12.01
CA VAL A 410 13.41 -2.13 11.32
C VAL A 410 13.75 -3.19 10.28
N ARG A 411 13.24 -4.41 10.44
CA ARG A 411 13.54 -5.54 9.55
C ARG A 411 13.14 -5.24 8.11
N TRP A 412 14.10 -5.39 7.20
CA TRP A 412 13.86 -5.38 5.76
C TRP A 412 13.65 -6.81 5.26
N PRO A 413 12.56 -7.10 4.54
CA PRO A 413 12.42 -8.34 3.80
C PRO A 413 13.49 -8.43 2.72
N ASP A 414 14.09 -9.60 2.54
CA ASP A 414 15.01 -9.89 1.43
C ASP A 414 14.23 -10.22 0.14
N ASP A 415 13.32 -9.31 -0.21
CA ASP A 415 12.41 -9.45 -1.36
C ASP A 415 12.77 -8.46 -2.48
N ALA A 416 13.73 -7.56 -2.23
CA ALA A 416 14.18 -6.57 -3.21
C ALA A 416 15.40 -7.09 -3.97
N LEU A 417 15.28 -7.16 -5.30
CA LEU A 417 16.41 -7.49 -6.17
C LEU A 417 17.38 -6.30 -6.18
N GLN A 418 18.61 -6.52 -5.72
CA GLN A 418 19.62 -5.48 -5.62
C GLN A 418 20.39 -5.30 -6.94
N PRO A 419 20.88 -4.08 -7.23
CA PRO A 419 21.82 -3.79 -8.32
C PRO A 419 22.91 -4.86 -8.50
N THR A 420 23.57 -5.23 -7.40
CA THR A 420 24.69 -6.16 -7.40
C THR A 420 24.31 -7.57 -7.85
N GLU A 421 23.07 -7.99 -7.64
CA GLU A 421 22.59 -9.32 -8.06
C GLU A 421 22.39 -9.40 -9.58
N VAL A 422 21.97 -8.29 -10.17
CA VAL A 422 21.78 -8.15 -11.63
C VAL A 422 23.12 -8.01 -12.34
N LEU A 423 24.03 -7.19 -11.81
CA LEU A 423 25.35 -6.95 -12.40
C LEU A 423 26.26 -8.19 -12.40
N LYS A 424 25.99 -9.17 -11.52
CA LYS A 424 26.71 -10.45 -11.50
C LYS A 424 26.29 -11.41 -12.61
N GLN A 425 25.21 -11.13 -13.34
CA GLN A 425 24.71 -12.02 -14.39
C GLN A 425 25.57 -11.92 -15.65
N THR A 426 26.06 -13.07 -16.12
CA THR A 426 26.79 -13.17 -17.39
C THR A 426 25.93 -12.68 -18.56
N GLY A 427 26.47 -11.77 -19.38
CA GLY A 427 25.76 -11.23 -20.54
C GLY A 427 24.81 -10.05 -20.24
N PHE A 428 24.81 -9.53 -19.01
CA PHE A 428 24.01 -8.34 -18.66
C PHE A 428 24.38 -7.10 -19.49
N GLU A 429 25.64 -6.93 -19.87
CA GLU A 429 26.11 -5.81 -20.70
C GLU A 429 25.39 -5.72 -22.05
N ASP A 430 25.03 -6.87 -22.64
CA ASP A 430 24.29 -6.91 -23.91
C ASP A 430 22.82 -6.50 -23.73
N VAL A 431 22.25 -6.72 -22.54
CA VAL A 431 20.90 -6.27 -22.17
C VAL A 431 20.84 -4.74 -22.10
N LEU A 432 21.89 -4.10 -21.55
CA LEU A 432 21.99 -2.65 -21.46
C LEU A 432 22.11 -1.99 -22.85
N LYS A 433 22.89 -2.56 -23.76
CA LYS A 433 23.07 -2.03 -25.12
C LYS A 433 21.75 -1.97 -25.91
N GLY A 434 20.91 -3.01 -25.78
CA GLY A 434 19.60 -3.07 -26.46
C GLY A 434 18.53 -2.11 -25.91
N GLN A 435 18.77 -1.45 -24.77
CA GLN A 435 17.86 -0.43 -24.23
C GLN A 435 18.20 1.00 -24.70
N LEU A 436 19.42 1.23 -25.20
CA LEU A 436 19.91 2.55 -25.60
C LEU A 436 19.65 2.86 -27.09
N GLU A 437 19.19 1.88 -27.87
CA GLU A 437 18.77 2.13 -29.25
C GLU A 437 17.36 2.75 -29.26
N PRO A 438 17.19 4.00 -29.72
CA PRO A 438 15.87 4.55 -29.95
C PRO A 438 15.20 3.68 -31.01
N THR A 439 13.96 3.25 -30.75
CA THR A 439 13.08 2.73 -31.79
C THR A 439 12.87 3.84 -32.81
N ILE A 440 13.65 3.81 -33.89
CA ILE A 440 13.44 4.67 -35.05
C ILE A 440 12.02 4.37 -35.55
N PRO A 441 11.13 5.38 -35.63
CA PRO A 441 9.82 5.16 -36.22
C PRO A 441 10.05 4.82 -37.70
N VAL A 442 9.70 3.60 -38.09
CA VAL A 442 9.56 3.26 -39.50
C VAL A 442 8.29 3.96 -39.96
N THR A 443 8.50 4.94 -40.85
CA THR A 443 7.53 5.77 -41.57
C THR A 443 6.36 5.01 -42.16
#